data_AF-A0A2M8A6H4-F1
#
_entry.id   AF-A0A2M8A6H4-F1
#
_cell.length_a   1.000
_cell.length_b   1.000
_cell.length_c   1.000
_cell.angle_alpha   90.00
_cell.angle_beta   90.00
_cell.angle_gamma   90.00
#
_symmetry.space_group_name_H-M   'P 1'
#
loop_
_entity.id
_entity.type
_entity.pdbx_description
1 polymer ?
#
loop_
_entity_poly.entity_id
_entity_poly.type
_entity_poly.pdbx_seq_one_letter_code
_entity_poly.pdbx_strand_id
1 'polypeptide(L)' 'FKLFPNHITNVRGHADKPIKRLLMSFGFGKKTCLEDELVIEISRHIYTAEYIQLTRDFYEKM' A
#
# COMPACT_ATOMS: atom_id res chain seq x y z
N PHE A 1 -24.26 -10.07 -1.27
CA PHE A 1 -23.37 -9.57 -2.34
C PHE A 1 -22.16 -10.49 -2.47
N LYS A 2 -21.76 -10.90 -3.68
CA LYS A 2 -20.52 -11.65 -3.91
C LYS A 2 -19.42 -10.64 -4.24
N LEU A 3 -18.58 -10.32 -3.26
CA LEU A 3 -17.40 -9.46 -3.44
C LEU A 3 -16.15 -10.33 -3.33
N PHE A 4 -15.24 -10.17 -4.29
CA PHE A 4 -13.97 -10.88 -4.35
C PHE A 4 -12.83 -9.87 -4.28
N PRO A 5 -11.75 -10.17 -3.54
CA PRO A 5 -10.56 -9.33 -3.53
C PRO A 5 -9.93 -9.34 -4.92
N ASN A 6 -9.64 -8.15 -5.42
CA ASN A 6 -9.00 -7.94 -6.72
C ASN A 6 -7.51 -7.60 -6.56
N HIS A 7 -7.16 -6.93 -5.46
CA HIS A 7 -5.83 -6.47 -5.16
C HIS A 7 -5.70 -6.25 -3.65
N ILE A 8 -4.61 -6.75 -3.09
CA ILE A 8 -4.22 -6.57 -1.69
C ILE A 8 -2.81 -5.98 -1.67
N THR A 9 -2.66 -4.82 -1.03
CA THR A 9 -1.36 -4.21 -0.76
C THR A 9 -1.06 -4.33 0.73
N ASN A 10 0.03 -5.02 1.06
CA ASN A 10 0.57 -5.05 2.41
C ASN A 10 1.24 -3.71 2.72
N VAL A 11 0.85 -3.03 3.79
CA VAL A 11 1.42 -1.71 4.12
C VAL A 11 2.26 -1.80 5.39
N ARG A 12 3.55 -1.48 5.25
CA ARG A 12 4.50 -1.34 6.37
C ARG A 12 4.76 0.12 6.68
N GLY A 13 4.77 0.44 7.98
CA GLY A 13 5.22 1.76 8.42
C GLY A 13 6.72 1.97 8.19
N HIS A 14 7.52 0.92 8.41
CA HIS A 14 8.97 0.94 8.25
C HIS A 14 9.43 -0.43 7.74
N ALA A 15 10.50 -0.48 6.95
CA ALA A 15 11.01 -1.71 6.32
C ALA A 15 11.19 -2.86 7.34
N ASP A 16 11.82 -2.59 8.48
CA ASP A 16 12.10 -3.58 9.53
C ASP A 16 10.92 -3.91 10.47
N LYS A 17 9.72 -3.40 10.19
CA LYS A 17 8.55 -3.63 11.06
C LYS A 17 7.59 -4.64 10.43
N PRO A 18 6.85 -5.41 11.24
CA PRO A 18 5.84 -6.32 10.72
C PRO A 18 4.74 -5.55 9.98
N ILE A 19 4.08 -6.22 9.04
CA ILE A 19 2.88 -5.70 8.36
C ILE A 19 1.78 -5.52 9.41
N LYS A 20 1.17 -4.33 9.43
CA LYS A 20 0.07 -4.00 10.36
C LYS A 20 -1.21 -3.56 9.65
N ARG A 21 -1.14 -3.29 8.34
CA ARG A 21 -2.25 -2.74 7.56
C ARG A 21 -2.30 -3.40 6.19
N LEU A 22 -3.51 -3.53 5.67
CA LEU A 22 -3.79 -4.00 4.32
C LEU A 22 -4.67 -2.97 3.63
N LEU A 23 -4.31 -2.58 2.41
CA LEU A 23 -5.22 -1.89 1.50
C LEU A 23 -5.80 -2.93 0.54
N MET A 24 -7.11 -2.99 0.43
CA MET A 24 -7.79 -4.02 -0.39
C MET A 24 -8.81 -3.38 -1.30
N SER A 25 -8.80 -3.79 -2.57
CA SER A 25 -9.86 -3.49 -3.52
C SER A 25 -10.70 -4.73 -3.78
N PHE A 26 -12.02 -4.53 -3.94
CA PHE A 26 -12.98 -5.61 -4.17
C PHE A 26 -13.74 -5.38 -5.47
N GLY A 27 -14.26 -6.46 -6.04
CA GLY A 27 -15.17 -6.40 -7.19
C GLY A 27 -16.15 -7.57 -7.21
N PHE A 28 -17.13 -7.49 -8.09
CA PHE A 28 -18.17 -8.51 -8.21
C PHE A 28 -17.77 -9.74 -9.03
N GLY A 29 -16.68 -9.63 -9.82
CA GLY A 29 -16.13 -10.73 -10.61
C GLY A 29 -14.99 -11.42 -9.87
N LYS A 30 -14.99 -12.76 -9.87
CA LYS A 30 -13.86 -13.54 -9.35
C LYS A 30 -12.73 -13.52 -10.37
N LYS A 31 -11.54 -13.07 -9.96
CA LYS A 31 -10.31 -13.07 -10.75
C LYS A 31 -9.10 -13.33 -9.87
N THR A 32 -7.93 -13.48 -10.47
CA THR A 32 -6.67 -13.54 -9.73
C THR A 32 -6.50 -12.26 -8.94
N CYS A 33 -6.26 -12.39 -7.63
CA CYS A 33 -5.94 -11.27 -6.77
C CYS A 33 -4.49 -10.87 -7.00
N LEU A 34 -4.24 -9.59 -7.26
CA LEU A 34 -2.89 -9.04 -7.26
C LEU A 34 -2.43 -8.83 -5.81
N GLU A 35 -1.15 -9.03 -5.56
CA GLU A 35 -0.54 -8.80 -4.25
C GLU A 35 0.76 -8.02 -4.41
N ASP A 36 0.90 -6.94 -3.63
CA ASP A 36 2.12 -6.16 -3.55
C ASP A 36 2.34 -5.62 -2.12
N GLU A 37 3.42 -4.86 -1.95
CA GLU A 37 3.81 -4.26 -0.68
C GLU A 37 4.15 -2.77 -0.88
N LEU A 38 3.73 -1.96 0.08
CA LEU A 38 4.12 -0.56 0.21
C LEU A 38 4.81 -0.36 1.56
N VAL A 39 6.07 0.07 1.53
CA VAL A 39 6.81 0.51 2.71
C VAL A 39 6.77 2.03 2.77
N ILE A 40 6.35 2.63 3.89
CA ILE A 40 6.22 4.08 4.02
C ILE A 40 7.58 4.74 4.28
N GLU A 41 8.27 4.33 5.36
CA GLU A 41 9.56 4.90 5.77
C GLU A 41 10.71 3.89 5.63
N ILE A 42 11.88 4.40 5.21
CA ILE A 42 13.17 3.70 5.25
C ILE A 42 13.87 3.99 6.58
N SER A 43 13.79 5.24 7.03
CA SER A 43 14.25 5.70 8.34
C SER A 43 13.42 6.93 8.77
N ARG A 44 13.64 7.44 9.97
CA ARG A 44 12.83 8.54 10.53
C ARG A 44 12.82 9.75 9.58
N HIS A 45 11.64 10.10 9.06
CA HIS A 45 11.41 11.17 8.08
C HIS A 45 12.04 10.97 6.69
N ILE A 46 12.49 9.75 6.37
CA ILE A 46 12.98 9.39 5.04
C ILE A 46 12.02 8.37 4.43
N TYR A 47 11.24 8.84 3.46
CA TYR A 47 10.19 8.06 2.82
C TYR A 47 10.70 7.30 1.59
N THR A 48 10.03 6.20 1.24
CA THR A 48 10.31 5.45 0.01
C THR A 48 9.86 6.22 -1.23
N ALA A 49 10.47 5.92 -2.37
CA ALA A 49 10.09 6.54 -3.65
C ALA A 49 8.63 6.22 -4.02
N GLU A 50 8.18 5.00 -3.74
CA GLU A 50 6.82 4.53 -4.00
C GLU A 50 5.80 5.30 -3.17
N TYR A 51 6.09 5.51 -1.87
CA TYR A 51 5.21 6.30 -1.00
C TYR A 51 5.17 7.77 -1.42
N ILE A 52 6.34 8.35 -1.76
CA ILE A 52 6.43 9.73 -2.26
C ILE A 52 5.62 9.87 -3.55
N GLN A 53 5.79 8.97 -4.50
CA GLN A 53 5.04 9.00 -5.76
C GLN A 53 3.53 8.86 -5.54
N LEU A 54 3.11 8.00 -4.61
CA LEU A 54 1.69 7.80 -4.29
C LEU A 54 1.05 9.04 -3.68
N THR A 55 1.81 9.82 -2.89
CA THR A 55 1.25 10.91 -2.07
C THR A 55 1.66 12.31 -2.53
N ARG A 56 2.46 12.44 -3.60
CA ARG A 56 2.99 13.72 -4.12
C ARG A 56 1.94 14.79 -4.38
N ASP A 57 0.74 14.41 -4.78
CA ASP A 57 -0.32 15.37 -5.11
C ASP A 57 -0.98 15.98 -3.85
N PHE A 58 -0.70 15.41 -2.67
CA PHE A 58 -1.23 15.87 -1.39
C PHE A 58 -0.23 16.67 -0.55
N TYR A 59 1.07 16.60 -0.88
CA TYR A 59 2.13 17.24 -0.12
C TYR A 59 3.02 18.09 -1.04
N GLU A 60 2.97 19.41 -0.87
CA GLU A 60 3.81 20.35 -1.64
C GLU A 60 5.30 20.20 -1.34
N LYS A 61 5.65 19.66 -0.16
CA LYS A 61 7.02 19.35 0.28
C LYS A 61 7.00 18.07 1.11
N MET A 62 7.62 17.01 0.60
CA MET A 62 7.94 15.81 1.38
C MET A 62 9.34 15.87 1.96
#